data_AF-A0A1Y0H6J7-F1
#
_entry.id   AF-A0A1Y0H6J7-F1
#
_cell.length_a   1.000
_cell.length_b   1.000
_cell.length_c   1.000
_cell.angle_alpha   90.00
_cell.angle_beta   90.00
_cell.angle_gamma   90.00
#
_symmetry.space_group_name_H-M   'P 1'
#
loop_
_entity.id
_entity.type
_entity.pdbx_description
1 polymer ?
#
loop_
_entity_poly.entity_id
_entity_poly.type
_entity_poly.pdbx_seq_one_letter_code
_entity_poly.pdbx_strand_id
1 'polypeptide(L)'
;MRFRTDGPIRTGLEPGSPGLPYVYIVALRLSEDVSPTTDGPLPVVTPGGNGFVAGNATHYILWNPLGSPQYQIYQFRDSTLNEWTLTGTPVDTIPVEVGNQEIGFSVDMSQLVPLADLNRYRSVQINLLTMNNTNPSGTGRLWDALGDGRIPSQTNRFLTLRLDVDRVYSNISEGNLEPVGDQADPSLDIADFTVAIRPE
;
A
#
# COMPACT_ATOMS: atom_id res chain seq x y z
N MET A 1 9.31 5.57 2.33
CA MET A 1 8.57 4.36 2.75
C MET A 1 9.23 3.12 2.18
N ARG A 2 9.22 2.03 2.94
CA ARG A 2 9.70 0.70 2.52
C ARG A 2 8.79 -0.37 3.12
N PHE A 3 8.56 -1.45 2.40
CA PHE A 3 8.01 -2.68 2.96
C PHE A 3 8.62 -3.90 2.30
N ARG A 4 8.62 -5.01 3.02
CA ARG A 4 9.27 -6.25 2.65
C ARG A 4 8.27 -7.40 2.69
N THR A 5 8.35 -8.32 1.74
CA THR A 5 7.64 -9.60 1.80
C THR A 5 8.53 -10.71 2.38
N ASP A 6 7.95 -11.77 2.95
CA ASP A 6 8.70 -12.90 3.51
C ASP A 6 9.55 -13.61 2.44
N GLY A 7 8.94 -13.80 1.26
CA GLY A 7 9.55 -14.32 0.05
C GLY A 7 9.89 -13.24 -0.98
N PRO A 8 10.52 -13.63 -2.11
CA PRO A 8 10.81 -12.71 -3.20
C PRO A 8 9.54 -12.08 -3.80
N ILE A 9 9.62 -10.81 -4.15
CA ILE A 9 8.59 -10.09 -4.90
C ILE A 9 8.38 -10.76 -6.26
N ARG A 10 7.12 -11.04 -6.59
CA ARG A 10 6.75 -11.67 -7.86
C ARG A 10 6.60 -10.62 -8.95
N THR A 11 7.65 -10.50 -9.76
CA THR A 11 7.79 -9.60 -10.90
C THR A 11 7.13 -10.13 -12.17
N GLY A 12 6.89 -11.45 -12.25
CA GLY A 12 6.46 -12.12 -13.48
C GLY A 12 7.60 -12.36 -14.47
N LEU A 13 8.81 -11.87 -14.17
CA LEU A 13 10.01 -12.02 -15.01
C LEU A 13 10.94 -13.14 -14.51
N GLU A 14 10.51 -13.92 -13.50
CA GLU A 14 11.32 -15.00 -12.96
C GLU A 14 11.56 -16.09 -14.03
N PRO A 15 12.73 -16.75 -14.05
CA PRO A 15 12.98 -17.86 -14.96
C PRO A 15 11.91 -18.96 -14.82
N GLY A 16 11.20 -19.27 -15.91
CA GLY A 16 10.12 -20.27 -15.91
C GLY A 16 8.79 -19.79 -15.32
N SER A 17 8.66 -18.49 -15.00
CA SER A 17 7.41 -17.89 -14.54
C SER A 17 6.34 -17.86 -15.64
N PRO A 18 5.05 -18.00 -15.32
CA PRO A 18 3.95 -17.83 -16.27
C PRO A 18 3.77 -16.37 -16.76
N GLY A 19 4.65 -15.44 -16.37
CA GLY A 19 4.57 -14.03 -16.79
C GLY A 19 3.64 -13.16 -15.95
N LEU A 20 3.04 -13.72 -14.89
CA LEU A 20 2.05 -13.02 -14.08
C LEU A 20 2.68 -12.48 -12.79
N PRO A 21 2.83 -11.14 -12.67
CA PRO A 21 3.25 -10.53 -11.41
C PRO A 21 2.15 -10.56 -10.37
N TYR A 22 2.53 -10.41 -9.11
CA TYR A 22 1.59 -10.00 -8.07
C TYR A 22 1.43 -8.49 -8.06
N VAL A 23 0.40 -8.03 -7.35
CA VAL A 23 0.01 -6.64 -7.22
C VAL A 23 0.45 -6.15 -5.84
N TYR A 24 1.14 -5.01 -5.82
CA TYR A 24 1.72 -4.42 -4.63
C TYR A 24 1.29 -2.96 -4.54
N ILE A 25 0.50 -2.64 -3.52
CA ILE A 25 -0.17 -1.34 -3.39
C ILE A 25 0.10 -0.76 -2.01
N VAL A 26 0.39 0.53 -1.96
CA VAL A 26 0.30 1.34 -0.74
C VAL A 26 -0.92 2.23 -0.88
N ALA A 27 -1.97 1.93 -0.15
CA ALA A 27 -3.18 2.73 -0.14
C ALA A 27 -3.06 3.85 0.91
N LEU A 28 -3.55 5.03 0.56
CA LEU A 28 -3.43 6.23 1.35
C LEU A 28 -4.80 6.85 1.57
N ARG A 29 -4.98 7.46 2.74
CA ARG A 29 -6.05 8.41 3.01
C ARG A 29 -5.47 9.63 3.69
N LEU A 30 -5.51 10.76 2.99
CA LEU A 30 -5.15 12.05 3.56
C LEU A 30 -6.26 12.57 4.46
N SER A 31 -5.90 13.21 5.57
CA SER A 31 -6.86 13.79 6.51
C SER A 31 -6.41 15.14 7.04
N GLU A 32 -7.37 16.04 7.22
CA GLU A 32 -7.17 17.34 7.90
C GLU A 32 -7.11 17.18 9.43
N ASP A 33 -7.57 16.04 9.98
CA ASP A 33 -7.45 15.69 11.39
C ASP A 33 -6.14 14.95 11.69
N VAL A 34 -5.52 15.21 12.83
CA VAL A 34 -4.33 14.48 13.33
C VAL A 34 -4.63 13.03 13.73
N SER A 35 -5.88 12.75 14.10
CA SER A 35 -6.36 11.43 14.54
C SER A 35 -7.79 11.23 14.02
N PRO A 36 -7.95 10.84 12.76
CA PRO A 36 -9.26 10.67 12.14
C PRO A 36 -10.03 9.54 12.82
N THR A 37 -11.32 9.72 13.07
CA THR A 37 -12.19 8.70 13.71
C THR A 37 -12.83 7.73 12.73
N THR A 38 -12.65 7.99 11.44
CA THR A 38 -13.18 7.21 10.33
C THR A 38 -12.13 6.23 9.83
N ASP A 39 -12.59 5.14 9.23
CA ASP A 39 -11.70 4.09 8.73
C ASP A 39 -10.74 4.61 7.65
N GLY A 40 -9.50 4.15 7.72
CA GLY A 40 -8.50 4.34 6.68
C GLY A 40 -8.75 3.46 5.45
N PRO A 41 -7.72 3.24 4.62
CA PRO A 41 -7.78 2.27 3.54
C PRO A 41 -7.87 0.83 4.08
N LEU A 42 -8.77 0.04 3.51
CA LEU A 42 -8.99 -1.36 3.85
C LEU A 42 -8.83 -2.25 2.61
N PRO A 43 -8.32 -3.49 2.72
CA PRO A 43 -8.28 -4.39 1.58
C PRO A 43 -9.68 -4.84 1.16
N VAL A 44 -9.86 -5.11 -0.12
CA VAL A 44 -11.04 -5.82 -0.63
C VAL A 44 -10.83 -7.32 -0.44
N VAL A 45 -11.39 -7.87 0.63
CA VAL A 45 -11.22 -9.28 1.01
C VAL A 45 -12.17 -10.24 0.28
N THR A 46 -13.23 -9.71 -0.31
CA THR A 46 -14.21 -10.45 -1.13
C THR A 46 -14.40 -9.70 -2.45
N PRO A 47 -14.41 -10.39 -3.61
CA PRO A 47 -14.55 -9.73 -4.91
C PRO A 47 -15.71 -8.74 -4.97
N GLY A 48 -15.42 -7.52 -5.38
CA GLY A 48 -16.39 -6.43 -5.55
C GLY A 48 -15.69 -5.08 -5.73
N GLY A 49 -16.46 -4.06 -6.14
CA GLY A 49 -15.95 -2.70 -6.36
C GLY A 49 -14.80 -2.66 -7.36
N ASN A 50 -13.72 -1.97 -6.98
CA ASN A 50 -12.48 -1.92 -7.76
C ASN A 50 -11.61 -3.19 -7.63
N GLY A 51 -11.95 -4.09 -6.71
CA GLY A 51 -11.24 -5.34 -6.50
C GLY A 51 -9.88 -5.21 -5.81
N PHE A 52 -9.52 -4.11 -5.16
CA PHE A 52 -8.25 -4.02 -4.41
C PHE A 52 -8.33 -3.23 -3.11
N VAL A 53 -9.02 -2.08 -3.07
CA VAL A 53 -9.09 -1.23 -1.87
C VAL A 53 -10.50 -0.70 -1.62
N ALA A 54 -10.88 -0.68 -0.36
CA ALA A 54 -12.12 -0.15 0.20
C ALA A 54 -11.81 0.89 1.30
N GLY A 55 -12.84 1.31 2.04
CA GLY A 55 -12.72 2.32 3.09
C GLY A 55 -12.70 3.73 2.51
N ASN A 56 -11.96 4.64 3.13
CA ASN A 56 -11.94 6.06 2.75
C ASN A 56 -10.63 6.44 2.02
N ALA A 57 -10.08 5.53 1.20
CA ALA A 57 -8.85 5.78 0.46
C ALA A 57 -9.00 7.00 -0.48
N THR A 58 -7.98 7.84 -0.56
CA THR A 58 -7.93 8.98 -1.48
C THR A 58 -6.90 8.79 -2.58
N HIS A 59 -5.83 8.05 -2.29
CA HIS A 59 -4.76 7.76 -3.23
C HIS A 59 -4.27 6.33 -3.07
N TYR A 60 -3.52 5.87 -4.05
CA TYR A 60 -2.70 4.68 -3.90
C TYR A 60 -1.43 4.80 -4.73
N ILE A 61 -0.35 4.20 -4.24
CA ILE A 61 0.87 3.97 -5.01
C ILE A 61 0.86 2.51 -5.46
N LEU A 62 1.02 2.28 -6.75
CA LEU A 62 1.16 0.96 -7.35
C LEU A 62 2.61 0.75 -7.76
N TRP A 63 3.16 -0.42 -7.41
CA TRP A 63 4.32 -0.96 -8.08
C TRP A 63 3.88 -2.03 -9.09
N ASN A 64 4.12 -1.75 -10.38
CA ASN A 64 3.80 -2.62 -11.50
C ASN A 64 5.11 -3.00 -12.25
N PRO A 65 5.60 -4.23 -12.11
CA PRO A 65 6.87 -4.65 -12.72
C PRO A 65 6.83 -4.65 -14.25
N LEU A 66 5.64 -4.74 -14.85
CA LEU A 66 5.42 -4.73 -16.29
C LEU A 66 5.17 -3.32 -16.84
N GLY A 67 5.05 -2.31 -15.96
CA GLY A 67 4.80 -0.92 -16.32
C GLY A 67 6.10 -0.14 -16.56
N SER A 68 5.99 0.94 -17.32
CA SER A 68 7.02 1.99 -17.40
C SER A 68 6.33 3.35 -17.32
N PRO A 69 6.53 4.11 -16.23
CA PRO A 69 7.33 3.82 -15.03
C PRO A 69 6.73 2.69 -14.17
N GLN A 70 7.59 1.97 -13.41
CA GLN A 70 7.15 0.86 -12.54
C GLN A 70 6.38 1.33 -11.31
N TYR A 71 6.72 2.51 -10.77
CA TYR A 71 6.01 3.12 -9.65
C TYR A 71 5.08 4.21 -10.14
N GLN A 72 3.83 4.15 -9.72
CA GLN A 72 2.78 5.06 -10.19
C GLN A 72 1.91 5.53 -9.01
N ILE A 73 1.62 6.83 -8.97
CA ILE A 73 0.73 7.44 -7.99
C ILE A 73 -0.62 7.67 -8.66
N TYR A 74 -1.67 7.16 -8.03
CA TYR A 74 -3.04 7.32 -8.49
C TYR A 74 -3.88 8.02 -7.42
N GLN A 75 -4.83 8.83 -7.89
CA GLN A 75 -5.84 9.51 -7.07
C GLN A 75 -7.22 8.98 -7.43
N PHE A 76 -8.02 8.61 -6.44
CA PHE A 76 -9.44 8.29 -6.64
C PHE A 76 -10.25 9.55 -6.93
N ARG A 77 -11.18 9.46 -7.88
CA ARG A 77 -12.02 10.61 -8.27
C ARG A 77 -13.18 10.86 -7.31
N ASP A 78 -13.65 9.81 -6.64
CA ASP A 78 -14.79 9.86 -5.74
C ASP A 78 -14.70 8.78 -4.66
N SER A 79 -15.65 8.81 -3.72
CA SER A 79 -15.74 7.89 -2.59
C SER A 79 -16.20 6.48 -2.95
N THR A 80 -16.61 6.22 -4.20
CA THR A 80 -16.93 4.86 -4.67
C THR A 80 -15.68 4.05 -5.00
N LEU A 81 -14.55 4.74 -5.18
CA LEU A 81 -13.23 4.17 -5.49
C LEU A 81 -13.16 3.38 -6.81
N ASN A 82 -14.17 3.52 -7.68
CA ASN A 82 -14.23 2.82 -8.97
C ASN A 82 -13.56 3.60 -10.11
N GLU A 83 -13.27 4.88 -9.91
CA GLU A 83 -12.57 5.72 -10.87
C GLU A 83 -11.32 6.34 -10.24
N TRP A 84 -10.22 6.35 -10.98
CA TRP A 84 -8.96 6.93 -10.56
C TRP A 84 -8.17 7.49 -11.75
N THR A 85 -7.23 8.38 -11.46
CA THR A 85 -6.32 8.95 -12.45
C THR A 85 -4.88 8.81 -11.99
N LEU A 86 -4.00 8.51 -12.95
CA LEU A 86 -2.56 8.59 -12.75
C LEU A 86 -2.20 10.08 -12.56
N THR A 87 -1.63 10.42 -11.41
CA THR A 87 -1.23 11.80 -11.07
C THR A 87 0.28 12.00 -11.11
N GLY A 88 1.07 10.92 -11.05
CA GLY A 88 2.52 11.01 -11.18
C GLY A 88 3.26 9.74 -10.79
N THR A 89 4.52 9.92 -10.42
CA THR A 89 5.42 8.87 -9.91
C THR A 89 6.11 9.37 -8.66
N PRO A 90 6.51 8.50 -7.70
CA PRO A 90 7.29 8.92 -6.53
C PRO A 90 8.57 9.69 -6.89
N VAL A 91 9.04 10.59 -6.03
CA VAL A 91 10.27 11.39 -6.25
C VAL A 91 11.55 10.55 -6.16
N ASP A 92 11.51 9.46 -5.42
CA ASP A 92 12.62 8.51 -5.27
C ASP A 92 12.07 7.10 -5.17
N THR A 93 12.81 6.12 -5.68
CA THR A 93 12.37 4.72 -5.76
C THR A 93 13.54 3.77 -5.60
N ILE A 94 13.30 2.64 -4.94
CA ILE A 94 14.22 1.50 -4.92
C ILE A 94 13.90 0.62 -6.13
N PRO A 95 14.87 0.38 -7.04
CA PRO A 95 14.70 -0.59 -8.11
C PRO A 95 14.41 -1.98 -7.54
N VAL A 96 13.49 -2.70 -8.17
CA VAL A 96 13.11 -4.05 -7.75
C VAL A 96 13.44 -5.02 -8.88
N GLU A 97 14.40 -5.90 -8.61
CA GLU A 97 14.84 -6.97 -9.50
C GLU A 97 14.31 -8.34 -9.05
N VAL A 98 14.35 -9.31 -9.95
CA VAL A 98 14.01 -10.71 -9.63
C VAL A 98 14.83 -11.18 -8.43
N GLY A 99 14.14 -11.71 -7.42
CA GLY A 99 14.76 -12.20 -6.18
C GLY A 99 14.81 -11.17 -5.05
N ASN A 100 14.51 -9.88 -5.32
CA ASN A 100 14.37 -8.88 -4.26
C ASN A 100 13.11 -9.13 -3.42
N GLN A 101 13.12 -8.64 -2.18
CA GLN A 101 12.01 -8.76 -1.24
C GLN A 101 11.45 -7.40 -0.79
N GLU A 102 12.10 -6.29 -1.17
CA GLU A 102 11.75 -4.96 -0.68
C GLU A 102 11.20 -4.08 -1.81
N ILE A 103 10.10 -3.38 -1.52
CA ILE A 103 9.56 -2.27 -2.31
C ILE A 103 9.78 -1.00 -1.51
N GLY A 104 10.31 0.05 -2.15
CA GLY A 104 10.57 1.30 -1.47
C GLY A 104 10.51 2.50 -2.38
N PHE A 105 9.99 3.60 -1.84
CA PHE A 105 9.85 4.86 -2.54
C PHE A 105 9.67 6.03 -1.57
N SER A 106 9.85 7.25 -2.07
CA SER A 106 9.56 8.50 -1.35
C SER A 106 8.56 9.33 -2.14
N VAL A 107 7.56 9.88 -1.46
CA VAL A 107 6.55 10.77 -2.04
C VAL A 107 6.65 12.11 -1.34
N ASP A 108 6.62 13.17 -2.12
CA ASP A 108 6.44 14.53 -1.63
C ASP A 108 4.94 14.84 -1.57
N MET A 109 4.48 15.49 -0.51
CA MET A 109 3.06 15.84 -0.33
C MET A 109 2.50 16.66 -1.49
N SER A 110 3.33 17.46 -2.17
CA SER A 110 2.96 18.22 -3.37
C SER A 110 2.62 17.35 -4.58
N GLN A 111 2.99 16.06 -4.56
CA GLN A 111 2.58 15.08 -5.57
C GLN A 111 1.20 14.49 -5.31
N LEU A 112 0.67 14.65 -4.09
CA LEU A 112 -0.62 14.11 -3.68
C LEU A 112 -1.70 15.18 -3.66
N VAL A 113 -1.34 16.43 -3.36
CA VAL A 113 -2.30 17.53 -3.23
C VAL A 113 -1.76 18.81 -3.87
N PRO A 114 -2.64 19.71 -4.34
CA PRO A 114 -2.23 21.03 -4.80
C PRO A 114 -1.43 21.77 -3.72
N LEU A 115 -0.42 22.55 -4.14
CA LEU A 115 0.43 23.33 -3.23
C LEU A 115 -0.36 24.23 -2.26
N ALA A 116 -1.48 24.78 -2.72
CA ALA A 116 -2.35 25.63 -1.91
C ALA A 116 -3.01 24.89 -0.72
N ASP A 117 -3.14 23.57 -0.80
CA ASP A 117 -3.81 22.73 0.19
C ASP A 117 -2.83 21.97 1.10
N LEU A 118 -1.51 22.05 0.87
CA LEU A 118 -0.50 21.28 1.61
C LEU A 118 -0.67 21.38 3.14
N ASN A 119 -0.85 22.60 3.65
CA ASN A 119 -0.94 22.87 5.09
C ASN A 119 -2.27 22.46 5.73
N ARG A 120 -3.24 22.02 4.92
CA ARG A 120 -4.54 21.56 5.42
C ARG A 120 -4.45 20.15 5.99
N TYR A 121 -3.62 19.31 5.40
CA TYR A 121 -3.50 17.90 5.79
C TYR A 121 -2.56 17.75 6.99
N ARG A 122 -2.99 16.96 7.96
CA ARG A 122 -2.30 16.78 9.25
C ARG A 122 -1.89 15.35 9.51
N SER A 123 -2.55 14.41 8.86
CA SER A 123 -2.20 13.00 8.93
C SER A 123 -2.46 12.29 7.61
N VAL A 124 -1.83 11.14 7.45
CA VAL A 124 -2.17 10.16 6.42
C VAL A 124 -2.40 8.81 7.08
N GLN A 125 -3.54 8.19 6.80
CA GLN A 125 -3.77 6.78 7.13
C GLN A 125 -3.28 5.92 5.96
N ILE A 126 -2.50 4.89 6.24
CA ILE A 126 -1.94 4.01 5.21
C ILE A 126 -2.30 2.55 5.45
N ASN A 127 -2.37 1.79 4.36
CA ASN A 127 -2.39 0.34 4.38
C ASN A 127 -1.50 -0.22 3.28
N LEU A 128 -0.88 -1.37 3.52
CA LEU A 128 -0.09 -2.13 2.57
C LEU A 128 -0.97 -3.24 2.05
N LEU A 129 -1.04 -3.42 0.74
CA LEU A 129 -1.87 -4.46 0.15
C LEU A 129 -1.04 -5.24 -0.85
N THR A 130 -0.93 -6.54 -0.66
CA THR A 130 -0.43 -7.47 -1.69
C THR A 130 -1.59 -8.35 -2.15
N MET A 131 -1.60 -8.70 -3.44
CA MET A 131 -2.61 -9.62 -3.96
C MET A 131 -2.17 -10.28 -5.26
N ASN A 132 -2.73 -11.46 -5.53
CA ASN A 132 -2.42 -12.19 -6.75
C ASN A 132 -3.04 -11.58 -8.02
N ASN A 133 -4.12 -10.81 -7.90
CA ASN A 133 -4.77 -10.04 -8.97
C ASN A 133 -5.71 -8.99 -8.37
N THR A 134 -6.24 -8.06 -9.18
CA THR A 134 -7.24 -7.05 -8.78
C THR A 134 -8.64 -7.33 -9.35
N ASN A 135 -8.93 -8.53 -9.86
CA ASN A 135 -10.18 -8.81 -10.55
C ASN A 135 -11.40 -8.60 -9.63
N PRO A 136 -12.39 -7.77 -10.00
CA PRO A 136 -13.52 -7.45 -9.13
C PRO A 136 -14.54 -8.60 -9.02
N SER A 137 -14.32 -9.71 -9.72
CA SER A 137 -15.15 -10.91 -9.69
C SER A 137 -14.29 -12.16 -9.86
N GLY A 138 -14.85 -13.33 -9.52
CA GLY A 138 -14.18 -14.63 -9.62
C GLY A 138 -13.77 -15.21 -8.27
N THR A 139 -13.08 -16.34 -8.29
CA THR A 139 -12.60 -17.06 -7.09
C THR A 139 -11.08 -17.12 -7.04
N GLY A 140 -10.52 -17.53 -5.91
CA GLY A 140 -9.07 -17.73 -5.78
C GLY A 140 -8.28 -16.44 -5.54
N ARG A 141 -8.90 -15.45 -4.88
CA ARG A 141 -8.20 -14.27 -4.40
C ARG A 141 -7.25 -14.67 -3.27
N LEU A 142 -5.97 -14.38 -3.46
CA LEU A 142 -4.96 -14.42 -2.41
C LEU A 142 -4.53 -12.97 -2.18
N TRP A 143 -4.46 -12.58 -0.93
CA TRP A 143 -4.19 -11.21 -0.54
C TRP A 143 -3.57 -11.16 0.83
N ASP A 144 -2.83 -10.10 1.08
CA ASP A 144 -2.33 -9.79 2.41
C ASP A 144 -2.41 -8.28 2.64
N ALA A 145 -2.51 -7.88 3.90
CA ALA A 145 -2.53 -6.49 4.31
C ALA A 145 -2.11 -6.33 5.77
N LEU A 146 -1.77 -5.09 6.16
CA LEU A 146 -1.39 -4.79 7.54
C LEU A 146 -2.38 -5.40 8.54
N GLY A 147 -1.91 -6.20 9.49
CA GLY A 147 -2.75 -6.93 10.43
C GLY A 147 -2.22 -8.32 10.77
N ASP A 148 -3.06 -9.15 11.39
CA ASP A 148 -2.80 -10.59 11.54
C ASP A 148 -3.92 -11.37 10.83
N GLY A 149 -3.60 -11.91 9.66
CA GLY A 149 -4.47 -12.74 8.84
C GLY A 149 -4.99 -14.00 9.53
N ARG A 150 -4.32 -14.45 10.60
CA ARG A 150 -4.72 -15.64 11.39
C ARG A 150 -5.78 -15.30 12.44
N ILE A 151 -5.97 -14.01 12.76
CA ILE A 151 -6.91 -13.53 13.77
C ILE A 151 -7.97 -12.65 13.08
N PRO A 152 -9.22 -13.11 12.91
CA PRO A 152 -10.25 -12.39 12.14
C PRO A 152 -10.53 -10.93 12.56
N SER A 153 -10.29 -10.59 13.83
CA SER A 153 -10.46 -9.22 14.34
C SER A 153 -9.25 -8.30 14.10
N GLN A 154 -8.16 -8.84 13.57
CA GLN A 154 -6.89 -8.14 13.35
C GLN A 154 -6.43 -8.20 11.90
N THR A 155 -7.11 -8.95 11.03
CA THR A 155 -6.75 -9.18 9.62
C THR A 155 -6.64 -7.89 8.79
N ASN A 156 -7.25 -6.78 9.23
CA ASN A 156 -7.26 -5.51 8.49
C ASN A 156 -7.00 -4.34 9.44
N ARG A 157 -5.78 -3.84 9.42
CA ARG A 157 -5.32 -2.69 10.17
C ARG A 157 -4.79 -1.64 9.20
N PHE A 158 -4.80 -0.40 9.64
CA PHE A 158 -4.15 0.71 8.95
C PHE A 158 -3.37 1.51 9.98
N LEU A 159 -2.34 2.20 9.51
CA LEU A 159 -1.48 3.02 10.35
C LEU A 159 -1.79 4.49 10.14
N THR A 160 -1.96 5.26 11.21
CA THR A 160 -2.13 6.71 11.12
C THR A 160 -0.79 7.40 11.35
N LEU A 161 -0.29 8.07 10.31
CA LEU A 161 0.98 8.80 10.31
C LEU A 161 0.68 10.28 10.46
N ARG A 162 1.19 10.91 11.52
CA ARG A 162 1.17 12.37 11.65
C ARG A 162 2.18 13.00 10.70
N LEU A 163 1.73 14.01 9.94
CA LEU A 163 2.56 14.72 8.96
C LEU A 163 3.39 15.85 9.60
N ASP A 164 3.03 16.27 10.82
CA ASP A 164 3.66 17.38 11.55
C ASP A 164 4.81 16.94 12.46
N VAL A 165 5.21 15.67 12.42
CA VAL A 165 6.24 15.11 13.30
C VAL A 165 7.28 14.36 12.48
N ASP A 166 8.55 14.71 12.66
CA ASP A 166 9.67 13.88 12.18
C ASP A 166 9.70 12.58 12.99
N ARG A 167 9.20 11.50 12.36
CA ARG A 167 9.06 10.20 13.01
C ARG A 167 9.21 9.08 11.99
N VAL A 168 9.88 8.03 12.43
CA VAL A 168 9.89 6.73 11.78
C VAL A 168 8.87 5.82 12.49
N TYR A 169 7.96 5.27 11.70
CA TYR A 169 7.05 4.20 12.09
C TYR A 169 7.55 2.91 11.46
N SER A 170 7.68 1.85 12.24
CA SER A 170 8.09 0.54 11.76
C SER A 170 7.18 -0.54 12.32
N ASN A 171 7.22 -1.72 11.71
CA ASN A 171 6.44 -2.85 12.20
C ASN A 171 6.67 -3.09 13.71
N ILE A 172 7.94 -3.04 14.14
CA ILE A 172 8.32 -3.19 15.56
C ILE A 172 7.76 -2.05 16.42
N SER A 173 7.88 -0.78 15.99
CA SER A 173 7.41 0.36 16.80
C SER A 173 5.89 0.38 16.96
N GLU A 174 5.18 -0.20 15.99
CA GLU A 174 3.73 -0.31 15.98
C GLU A 174 3.22 -1.64 16.56
N GLY A 175 4.06 -2.32 17.34
CA GLY A 175 3.67 -3.49 18.14
C GLY A 175 3.72 -4.82 17.40
N ASN A 176 4.56 -4.94 16.37
CA ASN A 176 4.58 -6.05 15.41
C ASN A 176 3.20 -6.21 14.76
N LEU A 177 2.73 -5.11 14.19
CA LEU A 177 1.43 -5.02 13.54
C LEU A 177 1.26 -6.08 12.44
N GLU A 178 2.36 -6.41 11.75
CA GLU A 178 2.43 -7.37 10.65
C GLU A 178 3.32 -8.56 11.01
N PRO A 179 2.76 -9.70 11.44
CA PRO A 179 3.52 -10.88 11.76
C PRO A 179 3.74 -11.76 10.53
N VAL A 180 4.97 -12.21 10.32
CA VAL A 180 5.29 -13.18 9.26
C VAL A 180 4.45 -14.46 9.37
N GLY A 181 4.05 -14.99 8.20
CA GLY A 181 3.40 -16.28 8.04
C GLY A 181 1.91 -16.28 8.37
N ASP A 182 1.25 -15.13 8.28
CA ASP A 182 -0.21 -15.02 8.32
C ASP A 182 -0.84 -15.06 6.92
N GLN A 183 -0.03 -14.91 5.87
CA GLN A 183 -0.30 -15.36 4.51
C GLN A 183 0.58 -16.57 4.13
N ALA A 184 -0.04 -17.58 3.51
CA ALA A 184 0.62 -18.85 3.16
C ALA A 184 1.57 -18.77 1.95
N ASP A 185 1.38 -17.80 1.05
CA ASP A 185 2.32 -17.53 -0.05
C ASP A 185 3.35 -16.47 0.39
N PRO A 186 4.64 -16.83 0.57
CA PRO A 186 5.66 -15.89 1.05
C PRO A 186 5.85 -14.66 0.16
N SER A 187 5.55 -14.76 -1.14
CA SER A 187 5.66 -13.61 -2.07
C SER A 187 4.52 -12.60 -1.92
N LEU A 188 3.45 -12.97 -1.19
CA LEU A 188 2.36 -12.08 -0.79
C LEU A 188 2.48 -11.66 0.67
N ASP A 189 2.95 -12.54 1.55
CA ASP A 189 3.13 -12.31 2.99
C ASP A 189 4.03 -11.10 3.24
N ILE A 190 3.45 -10.02 3.73
CA ILE A 190 4.18 -8.83 4.14
C ILE A 190 4.85 -9.16 5.47
N ALA A 191 6.16 -8.97 5.53
CA ALA A 191 6.97 -9.40 6.66
C ALA A 191 7.51 -8.24 7.50
N ASP A 192 7.62 -7.05 6.91
CA ASP A 192 8.11 -5.86 7.61
C ASP A 192 7.76 -4.58 6.85
N PHE A 193 7.74 -3.44 7.56
CA PHE A 193 7.61 -2.13 6.96
C PHE A 193 8.34 -1.05 7.76
N THR A 194 8.67 0.03 7.05
CA THR A 194 9.17 1.27 7.66
C THR A 194 8.69 2.48 6.87
N VAL A 195 8.11 3.45 7.58
CA VAL A 195 7.65 4.72 7.01
C VAL A 195 8.26 5.87 7.81
N ALA A 196 9.01 6.72 7.13
CA ALA A 196 9.58 7.93 7.71
C ALA A 196 8.79 9.14 7.22
N ILE A 197 8.36 9.98 8.15
CA ILE A 197 7.81 11.31 7.87
C ILE A 197 8.92 12.33 8.12
N ARG A 198 9.14 13.22 7.16
CA ARG A 198 10.07 14.35 7.27
C ARG A 198 9.28 15.62 6.95
N PRO A 199 8.86 16.38 7.97
CA PRO A 199 8.25 17.68 7.76
C PRO A 199 9.25 18.59 7.04
N GLU A 200 8.76 19.39 6.09
CA GLU A 200 9.55 20.43 5.44
C GLU A 200 9.76 21.64 6.36
#